data_AF-F7DDW0-F1
#
_entry.id   AF-F7DDW0-F1
#
_cell.length_a   1.000
_cell.length_b   1.000
_cell.length_c   1.000
_cell.angle_alpha   90.00
_cell.angle_beta   90.00
_cell.angle_gamma   90.00
#
_symmetry.space_group_name_H-M   'P 1'
#
loop_
_entity.id
_entity.type
_entity.pdbx_description
1 polymer ?
#
loop_
_entity_poly.entity_id
_entity_poly.type
_entity_poly.pdbx_seq_one_letter_code
_entity_poly.pdbx_strand_id
1 'polypeptide(L)'
;SISSCDAFLNVFQSRGLRPEVICPCASSPEALTVAIRRPPDLGGPPPRKAVLSMNGLSYGVIRVDTEEKLSVLTVQDVGQVMPGASVCVVKVDGAPYLCKTDEIGEICVNSVATGTAYYGLLGITKNTFESVSCLLPDILSPVLADRPGHCGRSPCL
;
A
#
# COMPACT_ATOMS: atom_id res chain seq x y z
N SER A 1 7.51 -0.83 -13.60
CA SER A 1 7.55 -2.30 -13.53
C SER A 1 8.89 -2.73 -12.95
N ILE A 2 8.92 -3.77 -12.10
CA ILE A 2 10.11 -4.26 -11.41
C ILE A 2 11.20 -4.69 -12.40
N SER A 3 10.81 -5.43 -13.44
CA SER A 3 11.75 -5.90 -14.48
C SER A 3 12.46 -4.75 -15.21
N SER A 4 11.74 -3.65 -15.47
CA SER A 4 12.33 -2.46 -16.08
C SER A 4 13.35 -1.77 -15.17
N CYS A 5 13.09 -1.75 -13.86
CA CYS A 5 14.03 -1.23 -12.86
C CYS A 5 15.32 -2.08 -12.82
N ASP A 6 15.19 -3.41 -12.83
CA ASP A 6 16.33 -4.32 -12.85
C ASP A 6 17.15 -4.16 -14.15
N ALA A 7 16.47 -4.05 -15.31
CA ALA A 7 17.13 -3.81 -16.59
C ALA A 7 17.90 -2.47 -16.61
N PHE A 8 17.30 -1.40 -16.08
CA PHE A 8 17.95 -0.10 -15.95
C PHE A 8 19.21 -0.17 -15.09
N LEU A 9 19.14 -0.82 -13.92
CA LEU A 9 20.31 -1.00 -13.06
C LEU A 9 21.43 -1.75 -13.78
N ASN A 10 21.13 -2.84 -14.47
CA ASN A 10 22.12 -3.65 -15.18
C ASN A 10 22.86 -2.85 -16.26
N VAL A 11 22.16 -1.97 -16.98
CA VAL A 11 22.78 -1.13 -18.03
C VAL A 11 23.75 -0.12 -17.44
N PHE A 12 23.39 0.53 -16.32
CA PHE A 12 24.16 1.63 -15.76
C PHE A 12 25.09 1.24 -14.61
N GLN A 13 25.10 -0.02 -14.18
CA GLN A 13 26.00 -0.51 -13.12
C GLN A 13 27.47 -0.28 -13.46
N SER A 14 27.86 -0.52 -14.71
CA SER A 14 29.23 -0.24 -15.22
C SER A 14 29.61 1.24 -15.17
N ARG A 15 28.62 2.13 -15.07
CA ARG A 15 28.80 3.59 -14.94
C ARG A 15 28.77 4.05 -13.48
N GLY A 16 28.78 3.12 -12.52
CA GLY A 16 28.78 3.41 -11.09
C GLY A 16 27.38 3.61 -10.48
N LEU A 17 26.30 3.31 -11.22
CA LEU A 17 24.96 3.35 -10.66
C LEU A 17 24.79 2.23 -9.63
N ARG A 18 24.47 2.60 -8.39
CA ARG A 18 24.26 1.63 -7.31
C ARG A 18 22.80 1.15 -7.26
N PRO A 19 22.51 -0.08 -6.85
CA PRO A 19 21.13 -0.58 -6.72
C PRO A 19 20.25 0.26 -5.77
N GLU A 20 20.87 0.90 -4.77
CA GLU A 20 20.13 1.65 -3.73
C GLU A 20 19.48 2.94 -4.24
N VAL A 21 19.77 3.36 -5.48
CA VAL A 21 19.14 4.54 -6.10
C VAL A 21 17.67 4.31 -6.46
N ILE A 22 17.24 3.04 -6.57
CA ILE A 22 15.85 2.71 -6.84
C ILE A 22 15.11 2.62 -5.51
N CYS A 23 14.15 3.53 -5.33
CA CYS A 23 13.32 3.62 -4.16
C CYS A 23 11.84 3.45 -4.55
N PRO A 24 11.28 2.24 -4.46
CA PRO A 24 9.84 2.06 -4.56
C PRO A 24 9.15 2.87 -3.47
N CYS A 25 8.07 3.53 -3.84
CA CYS A 25 7.18 4.25 -2.93
C CYS A 25 5.73 4.01 -3.35
N ALA A 26 4.81 4.09 -2.40
CA ALA A 26 3.38 4.14 -2.68
C ALA A 26 2.88 5.55 -2.39
N SER A 27 2.06 6.07 -3.29
CA SER A 27 1.50 7.42 -3.17
C SER A 27 0.07 7.46 -3.69
N SER A 28 -0.66 8.47 -3.25
CA SER A 28 -1.97 8.77 -3.81
C SER A 28 -2.13 10.29 -3.96
N PRO A 29 -2.92 10.76 -4.94
CA PRO A 29 -3.27 12.17 -5.06
C PRO A 29 -3.96 12.75 -3.82
N GLU A 30 -4.67 11.90 -3.08
CA GLU A 30 -5.46 12.26 -1.90
C GLU A 30 -4.62 12.29 -0.62
N ALA A 31 -3.58 11.45 -0.50
CA ALA A 31 -2.78 11.30 0.72
C ALA A 31 -1.29 11.66 0.57
N LEU A 32 -0.88 12.16 -0.60
CA LEU A 32 0.53 12.36 -1.01
C LEU A 32 1.32 11.04 -0.88
N THR A 33 2.55 11.09 -0.35
CA THR A 33 3.37 9.90 -0.13
C THR A 33 2.83 9.11 1.07
N VAL A 34 2.42 7.86 0.82
CA VAL A 34 1.86 6.95 1.83
C VAL A 34 2.97 6.12 2.47
N ALA A 35 3.83 5.54 1.64
CA ALA A 35 4.94 4.71 2.08
C ALA A 35 6.16 4.95 1.19
N ILE A 36 7.33 4.89 1.82
CA ILE A 36 8.61 5.00 1.12
C ILE A 36 9.60 4.00 1.69
N ARG A 37 10.42 3.44 0.81
CA ARG A 37 11.54 2.61 1.21
C ARG A 37 12.67 3.44 1.79
N ARG A 38 13.14 3.06 2.98
CA ARG A 38 14.41 3.58 3.52
C ARG A 38 15.59 2.74 3.03
N PRO A 39 16.71 3.36 2.63
CA PRO A 39 17.93 2.64 2.31
C PRO A 39 18.40 1.75 3.48
N PRO A 40 18.94 0.54 3.21
CA PRO A 40 19.45 -0.35 4.26
C PRO A 40 20.52 0.30 5.14
N ASP A 41 21.39 1.12 4.55
CA ASP A 41 22.46 1.86 5.24
C ASP A 41 21.93 2.85 6.29
N LEU A 42 20.66 3.24 6.20
CA LEU A 42 19.96 4.10 7.17
C LEU A 42 19.06 3.30 8.13
N GLY A 43 19.30 1.98 8.26
CA GLY A 43 18.53 1.08 9.11
C GLY A 43 17.20 0.61 8.49
N GLY A 44 17.02 0.79 7.18
CA GLY A 44 15.85 0.29 6.45
C GLY A 44 15.91 -1.24 6.23
N PRO A 45 14.75 -1.92 6.12
CA PRO A 45 14.74 -3.34 5.77
C PRO A 45 15.23 -3.58 4.32
N PRO A 46 15.89 -4.73 4.04
CA PRO A 46 16.37 -5.07 2.71
C PRO A 46 15.21 -5.30 1.72
N PRO A 47 15.43 -5.11 0.40
CA PRO A 47 14.43 -5.35 -0.63
C PRO A 47 13.80 -6.73 -0.57
N ARG A 48 12.47 -6.76 -0.43
CA ARG A 48 11.70 -7.99 -0.41
C ARG A 48 10.90 -8.08 -1.70
N LYS A 49 11.42 -8.90 -2.62
CA LYS A 49 10.65 -9.39 -3.76
C LYS A 49 9.95 -10.68 -3.33
N ALA A 50 8.68 -10.81 -3.65
CA ALA A 50 7.93 -12.03 -3.45
C ALA A 50 7.30 -12.47 -4.78
N VAL A 51 7.29 -13.78 -4.99
CA VAL A 51 6.57 -14.40 -6.11
C VAL A 51 5.26 -14.92 -5.53
N LEU A 52 4.14 -14.41 -6.03
CA LEU A 52 2.81 -14.78 -5.55
C LEU A 52 2.13 -15.70 -6.56
N SER A 53 1.37 -16.66 -6.06
CA SER A 53 0.57 -17.57 -6.90
C SER A 53 -0.69 -16.87 -7.38
N MET A 54 -0.90 -16.74 -8.68
CA MET A 54 -2.14 -16.13 -9.22
C MET A 54 -3.39 -16.93 -8.81
N ASN A 55 -3.24 -18.25 -8.61
CA ASN A 55 -4.30 -19.09 -8.07
C ASN A 55 -4.58 -18.80 -6.58
N GLY A 56 -3.61 -18.33 -5.80
CA GLY A 56 -3.88 -17.86 -4.43
C GLY A 56 -4.70 -16.58 -4.45
N LEU A 57 -4.31 -15.65 -5.32
CA LEU A 57 -4.96 -14.35 -5.47
C LEU A 57 -6.43 -14.46 -5.93
N SER A 58 -6.78 -15.49 -6.70
CA SER A 58 -8.17 -15.73 -7.13
C SER A 58 -9.12 -16.01 -5.97
N TYR A 59 -8.61 -16.44 -4.81
CA TYR A 59 -9.39 -16.60 -3.58
C TYR A 59 -9.32 -15.38 -2.65
N GLY A 60 -8.75 -14.26 -3.12
CA GLY A 60 -8.62 -13.03 -2.33
C GLY A 60 -7.58 -13.11 -1.22
N VAL A 61 -6.58 -13.99 -1.35
CA VAL A 61 -5.51 -14.16 -0.35
C VAL A 61 -4.13 -14.19 -0.99
N ILE A 62 -3.16 -13.62 -0.27
CA ILE A 62 -1.76 -13.56 -0.67
C ILE A 62 -1.08 -14.84 -0.21
N ARG A 63 -0.52 -15.59 -1.17
CA ARG A 63 0.29 -16.77 -0.89
C ARG A 63 1.56 -16.72 -1.73
N VAL A 64 2.69 -16.91 -1.06
CA VAL A 64 3.99 -17.04 -1.74
C VAL A 64 3.98 -18.34 -2.53
N ASP A 65 4.30 -18.26 -3.82
CA ASP A 65 4.47 -19.43 -4.66
C ASP A 65 5.89 -19.95 -4.49
N THR A 66 6.00 -21.22 -4.09
CA THR A 66 7.29 -21.91 -3.91
C THR A 66 7.56 -22.95 -5.00
N GLU A 67 6.64 -23.13 -5.95
CA GLU A 67 6.62 -24.30 -6.85
C GLU A 67 6.73 -23.99 -8.35
N GLU A 68 7.32 -22.88 -8.76
CA GLU A 68 7.58 -22.54 -10.18
C GLU A 68 6.37 -22.79 -11.11
N LYS A 69 5.15 -22.46 -10.65
CA LYS A 69 3.94 -22.63 -11.47
C LYS A 69 3.91 -21.60 -12.59
N LEU A 70 3.26 -21.94 -13.70
CA LEU A 70 3.20 -21.08 -14.90
C LEU A 70 2.47 -19.73 -14.68
N SER A 71 1.70 -19.57 -13.59
CA SER A 71 0.91 -18.37 -13.30
C SER A 71 1.33 -17.70 -11.98
N VAL A 72 2.40 -16.92 -12.06
CA VAL A 72 2.96 -16.18 -10.91
C VAL A 72 2.96 -14.66 -11.13
N LEU A 73 2.87 -13.92 -10.02
CA LEU A 73 2.99 -12.47 -9.98
C LEU A 73 4.16 -12.07 -9.10
N THR A 74 5.15 -11.37 -9.66
CA THR A 74 6.23 -10.80 -8.87
C THR A 74 5.80 -9.47 -8.27
N VAL A 75 5.91 -9.34 -6.96
CA VAL A 75 5.63 -8.11 -6.23
C VAL A 75 6.87 -7.67 -5.45
N GLN A 76 6.98 -6.38 -5.23
CA GLN A 76 8.04 -5.77 -4.43
C GLN A 76 7.42 -4.90 -3.35
N ASP A 77 8.00 -4.94 -2.15
CA ASP A 77 7.57 -4.07 -1.06
C ASP A 77 7.85 -2.59 -1.36
N VAL A 78 6.89 -1.73 -1.03
CA VAL A 78 6.96 -0.26 -1.20
C VAL A 78 7.62 0.46 -0.01
N GLY A 79 8.07 -0.31 1.00
CA GLY A 79 8.71 0.21 2.20
C GLY A 79 7.77 0.40 3.38
N GLN A 80 8.08 1.39 4.21
CA GLN A 80 7.36 1.65 5.46
C GLN A 80 6.41 2.83 5.30
N VAL A 81 5.29 2.77 6.02
CA VAL A 81 4.33 3.88 6.14
C VAL A 81 5.03 5.12 6.67
N MET A 82 4.67 6.28 6.13
CA MET A 82 5.21 7.57 6.55
C MET A 82 4.93 7.85 8.04
N PRO A 83 5.86 8.49 8.78
CA PRO A 83 5.61 8.88 10.17
C PRO A 83 4.36 9.76 10.30
N GLY A 84 3.51 9.45 11.28
CA GLY A 84 2.25 10.18 11.49
C GLY A 84 1.10 9.75 10.57
N ALA A 85 1.33 8.79 9.68
CA ALA A 85 0.27 8.13 8.91
C ALA A 85 -0.04 6.74 9.50
N SER A 86 -1.29 6.32 9.34
CA SER A 86 -1.79 4.99 9.68
C SER A 86 -2.43 4.37 8.44
N VAL A 87 -2.15 3.08 8.21
CA VAL A 87 -2.66 2.35 7.05
C VAL A 87 -3.34 1.07 7.52
N CYS A 88 -4.48 0.75 6.92
CA CYS A 88 -5.16 -0.53 7.13
C CYS A 88 -5.68 -1.08 5.79
N VAL A 89 -5.99 -2.37 5.78
CA VAL A 89 -6.58 -3.05 4.62
C VAL A 89 -8.00 -3.44 5.00
N VAL A 90 -8.98 -3.03 4.19
CA VAL A 90 -10.39 -3.28 4.44
C VAL A 90 -11.03 -3.98 3.26
N LYS A 91 -11.94 -4.91 3.54
CA LYS A 91 -12.77 -5.49 2.49
C LYS A 91 -14.08 -4.73 2.43
N VAL A 92 -14.44 -4.28 1.24
CA VAL A 92 -15.64 -3.47 1.00
C VAL A 92 -16.72 -4.21 0.21
N ASP A 93 -16.45 -5.49 -0.10
CA ASP A 93 -17.42 -6.39 -0.71
C ASP A 93 -18.44 -6.83 0.36
N GLY A 94 -19.53 -6.08 0.47
CA GLY A 94 -20.57 -6.25 1.49
C GLY A 94 -20.35 -5.38 2.72
N ALA A 95 -20.68 -5.92 3.91
CA ALA A 95 -20.46 -5.19 5.16
C ALA A 95 -18.96 -5.02 5.41
N PRO A 96 -18.46 -3.79 5.56
CA PRO A 96 -17.02 -3.57 5.57
C PRO A 96 -16.37 -4.08 6.85
N TYR A 97 -15.22 -4.75 6.69
CA TYR A 97 -14.45 -5.29 7.81
C TYR A 97 -12.94 -5.16 7.59
N LEU A 98 -12.18 -5.19 8.69
CA LEU A 98 -10.72 -5.16 8.66
C LEU A 98 -10.18 -6.52 8.18
N CYS A 99 -9.41 -6.52 7.11
CA CYS A 99 -8.81 -7.73 6.56
C CYS A 99 -7.90 -8.41 7.59
N LYS A 100 -7.92 -9.75 7.60
CA LYS A 100 -6.95 -10.56 8.35
C LYS A 100 -5.61 -10.58 7.62
N THR A 101 -4.58 -11.12 8.28
CA THR A 101 -3.28 -11.36 7.66
C THR A 101 -3.46 -12.12 6.33
N ASP A 102 -2.76 -11.64 5.31
CA ASP A 102 -2.77 -12.19 3.94
C ASP A 102 -4.08 -12.02 3.15
N GLU A 103 -5.14 -11.43 3.71
CA GLU A 103 -6.34 -11.11 2.92
C GLU A 103 -6.12 -9.87 2.04
N ILE A 104 -6.66 -9.92 0.83
CA ILE A 104 -6.62 -8.81 -0.13
C ILE A 104 -7.85 -7.94 0.07
N GLY A 105 -7.64 -6.63 0.12
CA GLY A 105 -8.68 -5.61 0.23
C GLY A 105 -8.21 -4.25 -0.25
N GLU A 106 -9.02 -3.23 -0.01
CA GLU A 106 -8.70 -1.83 -0.27
C GLU A 106 -7.78 -1.29 0.81
N ILE A 107 -6.82 -0.47 0.40
CA ILE A 107 -5.91 0.21 1.32
C ILE A 107 -6.55 1.53 1.76
N CYS A 108 -6.75 1.70 3.07
CA CYS A 108 -7.19 2.93 3.68
C CYS A 108 -6.02 3.63 4.36
N VAL A 109 -5.90 4.94 4.15
CA VAL A 109 -4.82 5.76 4.70
C VAL A 109 -5.42 6.91 5.50
N ASN A 110 -4.96 7.03 6.75
CA ASN A 110 -5.20 8.19 7.59
C ASN A 110 -3.86 8.91 7.80
N SER A 111 -3.79 10.19 7.42
CA SER A 111 -2.61 11.02 7.54
C SER A 111 -3.02 12.49 7.64
N VAL A 112 -2.17 13.32 8.25
CA VAL A 112 -2.32 14.78 8.22
C VAL A 112 -2.19 15.37 6.82
N ALA A 113 -1.57 14.64 5.90
CA ALA A 113 -1.43 15.02 4.49
C ALA A 113 -2.66 14.67 3.64
N THR A 114 -3.65 13.95 4.21
CA THR A 114 -4.84 13.53 3.47
C THR A 114 -5.75 14.73 3.20
N GLY A 115 -6.15 14.90 1.94
CA GLY A 115 -7.12 15.89 1.51
C GLY A 115 -8.49 15.66 2.15
N THR A 116 -9.39 16.63 1.99
CA THR A 116 -10.71 16.58 2.62
C THR A 116 -11.86 16.38 1.63
N ALA A 117 -11.66 16.79 0.37
CA ALA A 117 -12.68 16.70 -0.68
C ALA A 117 -12.09 16.92 -2.08
N TYR A 118 -12.81 16.45 -3.09
CA TYR A 118 -12.64 16.91 -4.46
C TYR A 118 -13.55 18.12 -4.71
N TYR A 119 -12.98 19.18 -5.26
CA TYR A 119 -13.70 20.42 -5.54
C TYR A 119 -14.86 20.18 -6.51
N GLY A 120 -16.09 20.51 -6.09
CA GLY A 120 -17.30 20.38 -6.91
C GLY A 120 -17.81 18.95 -7.13
N LEU A 121 -17.18 17.93 -6.55
CA LEU A 121 -17.50 16.51 -6.77
C LEU A 121 -17.90 15.83 -5.45
N LEU A 122 -19.05 16.22 -4.89
CA LEU A 122 -19.51 15.73 -3.59
C LEU A 122 -19.72 14.20 -3.56
N GLY A 123 -20.24 13.62 -4.65
CA GLY A 123 -20.49 12.18 -4.73
C GLY A 123 -19.21 11.35 -4.62
N ILE A 124 -18.15 11.78 -5.33
CA ILE A 124 -16.84 11.12 -5.28
C ILE A 124 -16.15 11.41 -3.94
N THR A 125 -16.28 12.65 -3.45
CA THR A 125 -15.74 13.05 -2.14
C THR A 125 -16.24 12.14 -1.03
N LYS A 126 -17.53 11.82 -0.99
CA LYS A 126 -18.08 10.88 -0.02
C LYS A 126 -17.45 9.50 -0.15
N ASN A 127 -17.42 8.94 -1.36
CA ASN A 127 -16.86 7.61 -1.56
C ASN A 127 -15.36 7.51 -1.17
N THR A 128 -14.59 8.57 -1.41
CA THR A 128 -13.14 8.60 -1.20
C THR A 128 -12.75 8.99 0.23
N PHE A 129 -13.37 10.02 0.82
CA PHE A 129 -12.95 10.57 2.12
C PHE A 129 -13.85 10.16 3.29
N GLU A 130 -14.98 9.51 3.04
CA GLU A 130 -15.86 9.03 4.11
C GLU A 130 -15.34 7.71 4.68
N SER A 131 -15.03 7.74 5.97
CA SER A 131 -14.45 6.63 6.70
C SER A 131 -15.33 5.40 6.61
N VAL A 132 -14.72 4.27 6.23
CA VAL A 132 -15.28 2.96 6.48
C VAL A 132 -15.31 2.77 8.00
N SER A 133 -16.48 2.90 8.62
CA SER A 133 -16.67 2.48 10.01
C SER A 133 -16.62 0.96 10.06
N CYS A 134 -15.41 0.38 10.07
CA CYS A 134 -15.23 -1.03 10.39
C CYS A 134 -15.79 -1.25 11.80
N LEU A 135 -16.68 -2.23 11.95
CA LEU A 135 -17.44 -2.51 13.18
C LEU A 135 -16.60 -3.03 14.37
N LEU A 136 -15.29 -2.70 14.43
CA LEU A 136 -14.40 -3.10 15.52
C LEU A 136 -13.99 -1.87 16.35
N PRO A 137 -14.58 -1.69 17.55
CA PRO A 137 -14.25 -0.58 18.43
C PRO A 137 -12.83 -0.63 19.02
N ASP A 138 -12.07 -1.73 18.89
CA ASP A 138 -10.86 -1.92 19.72
C ASP A 138 -9.50 -1.78 19.01
N ILE A 139 -9.46 -1.67 17.67
CA ILE A 139 -8.20 -1.42 16.94
C ILE A 139 -8.20 -0.03 16.28
N LEU A 140 -9.38 0.49 15.95
CA LEU A 140 -9.55 1.78 15.32
C LEU A 140 -9.97 2.88 16.31
N SER A 141 -10.17 2.58 17.60
CA SER A 141 -10.49 3.61 18.60
C SER A 141 -9.35 4.61 18.80
N PRO A 142 -8.04 4.27 18.85
CA PRO A 142 -7.02 5.31 18.95
C PRO A 142 -6.80 6.04 17.62
N VAL A 143 -7.10 5.39 16.48
CA VAL A 143 -6.78 5.89 15.13
C VAL A 143 -7.91 6.73 14.53
N LEU A 144 -9.17 6.46 14.91
CA LEU A 144 -10.36 7.19 14.46
C LEU A 144 -10.99 8.07 15.56
N ALA A 145 -10.77 7.79 16.85
CA ALA A 145 -11.35 8.62 17.92
C ALA A 145 -10.57 9.90 18.19
N ASP A 146 -9.33 10.04 17.71
CA ASP A 146 -8.56 11.26 17.97
C ASP A 146 -8.90 12.41 17.01
N ARG A 147 -9.51 12.15 15.84
CA ARG A 147 -10.03 13.20 14.95
C ARG A 147 -11.26 12.75 14.15
N PRO A 148 -12.45 13.35 14.36
CA PRO A 148 -13.56 13.17 13.45
C PRO A 148 -13.20 13.87 12.13
N GLY A 149 -12.87 13.12 11.08
CA GLY A 149 -13.03 13.69 9.73
C GLY A 149 -12.21 13.17 8.54
N HIS A 150 -11.09 12.46 8.67
CA HIS A 150 -10.18 12.35 7.51
C HIS A 150 -9.55 10.96 7.32
N CYS A 151 -10.32 10.01 6.78
CA CYS A 151 -9.78 8.74 6.28
C CYS A 151 -9.98 8.70 4.76
N GLY A 152 -8.88 8.72 4.00
CA GLY A 152 -8.92 8.64 2.54
C GLY A 152 -8.81 7.19 2.08
N ARG A 153 -9.81 6.69 1.38
CA ARG A 153 -9.70 5.51 0.51
C ARG A 153 -8.97 5.92 -0.74
N SER A 154 -7.74 5.46 -0.88
CA SER A 154 -6.96 5.76 -2.07
C SER A 154 -6.55 4.42 -2.68
N PRO A 155 -6.81 4.19 -3.98
CA PRO A 155 -6.09 3.16 -4.70
C PRO A 155 -4.63 3.60 -4.72
N CYS A 156 -3.84 3.15 -3.76
CA CYS A 156 -2.41 3.38 -3.77
C CYS A 156 -1.86 2.71 -5.04
N LEU A 157 -1.39 3.52 -5.99
CA LEU A 157 -0.70 3.08 -7.20
C LEU A 157 0.78 2.78 -6.89
#